data_AF-A0A3B8K365-F1
#
_entry.id   AF-A0A3B8K365-F1
#
_cell.length_a   1.000
_cell.length_b   1.000
_cell.length_c   1.000
_cell.angle_alpha   90.00
_cell.angle_beta   90.00
_cell.angle_gamma   90.00
#
_symmetry.space_group_name_H-M   'P 1'
#
loop_
_entity.id
_entity.type
_entity.pdbx_description
1 polymer ?
#
loop_
_entity_poly.entity_id
_entity_poly.type
_entity_poly.pdbx_seq_one_letter_code
_entity_poly.pdbx_strand_id
1 'polypeptide(L)'
;MGQCRWWRCELGPHRQRHRIARPNLGGKLAKRIGYQFSDPGLLEAALRHRSLGARHNERLEFLGDSVLGLAVSEMLFAKYPDASEGELTRLRARLVRQATLATVARSMDLGHALQLGPSAGRSG
;
A
#
# COMPACT_ATOMS: atom_id res chain seq x y z
N MET A 1 43.78 -31.05 -28.26
CA MET A 1 44.02 -29.87 -27.41
C MET A 1 43.18 -28.70 -27.92
N GLY A 2 42.30 -28.17 -27.06
CA GLY A 2 41.80 -26.78 -27.07
C GLY A 2 40.96 -26.29 -28.26
N GLN A 3 39.64 -26.51 -28.21
CA GLN A 3 38.67 -25.75 -29.02
C GLN A 3 38.14 -24.56 -28.20
N CYS A 4 38.32 -23.33 -28.68
CA CYS A 4 37.57 -22.16 -28.19
C CYS A 4 36.46 -21.83 -29.20
N ARG A 5 35.29 -22.47 -29.01
CA ARG A 5 34.00 -22.07 -29.58
C ARG A 5 33.25 -21.30 -28.50
N TRP A 6 33.02 -20.02 -28.70
CA TRP A 6 31.97 -19.30 -28.00
C TRP A 6 31.09 -18.62 -29.05
N TRP A 7 29.78 -18.74 -28.84
CA TRP A 7 28.66 -18.25 -29.68
C TRP A 7 28.20 -19.12 -30.86
N ARG A 8 27.48 -20.20 -30.55
CA ARG A 8 26.13 -20.41 -31.12
C ARG A 8 25.25 -21.31 -30.24
N CYS A 9 24.03 -20.81 -30.02
CA CYS A 9 22.79 -21.42 -29.54
C CYS A 9 22.77 -22.93 -29.23
N GLU A 10 22.52 -23.27 -27.96
CA GLU A 10 21.70 -24.43 -27.60
C GLU A 10 20.71 -24.04 -26.50
N LEU A 11 19.44 -24.28 -26.78
CA LEU A 11 18.29 -24.14 -25.90
C LEU A 11 18.41 -25.20 -24.78
N GLY A 12 18.78 -24.77 -23.58
CA GLY A 12 18.77 -25.56 -22.34
C GLY A 12 17.77 -24.99 -21.33
N PRO A 13 17.20 -25.83 -20.45
CA PRO A 13 15.87 -25.63 -19.89
C PRO A 13 15.81 -24.38 -19.02
N HIS A 14 14.67 -23.70 -19.13
CA HIS A 14 14.18 -22.66 -18.23
C HIS A 14 14.74 -22.88 -16.82
N ARG A 15 15.77 -22.11 -16.46
CA ARG A 15 16.19 -21.95 -15.08
C ARG A 15 15.01 -21.23 -14.42
N GLN A 16 14.06 -22.01 -13.92
CA GLN A 16 12.97 -21.55 -13.08
C GLN A 16 13.66 -20.82 -11.94
N ARG A 17 13.72 -19.49 -12.07
CA ARG A 17 14.05 -18.62 -10.96
C ARG A 17 13.03 -19.00 -9.91
N HIS A 18 13.47 -19.72 -8.88
CA HIS A 18 12.67 -20.04 -7.72
C HIS A 18 12.03 -18.72 -7.29
N ARG A 19 10.75 -18.55 -7.65
CA ARG A 19 9.94 -17.44 -7.17
C ARG A 19 9.74 -17.80 -5.72
N ILE A 20 10.65 -17.35 -4.85
CA ILE A 20 10.49 -17.40 -3.40
C ILE A 20 9.05 -16.96 -3.18
N ALA A 21 8.22 -17.87 -2.67
CA ALA A 21 6.82 -17.58 -2.40
C ALA A 21 6.83 -16.43 -1.40
N ARG A 22 6.63 -15.20 -1.91
CA ARG A 22 6.58 -14.02 -1.05
C ARG A 22 5.41 -14.29 -0.10
N PRO A 23 5.60 -14.20 1.22
CA PRO A 23 4.51 -14.44 2.15
C PRO A 23 3.32 -13.58 1.75
N ASN A 24 2.12 -14.15 1.75
CA ASN A 24 0.88 -13.46 1.37
C ASN A 24 0.47 -12.46 2.49
N LEU A 25 1.32 -11.45 2.70
CA LEU A 25 1.15 -10.41 3.71
C LEU A 25 -0.10 -9.57 3.40
N GLY A 26 -0.38 -9.35 2.12
CA GLY A 26 -1.63 -8.72 1.67
C GLY A 26 -2.86 -9.51 2.10
N GLY A 27 -2.88 -10.83 1.91
CA GLY A 27 -4.02 -11.67 2.31
C GLY A 27 -4.30 -11.68 3.82
N LYS A 28 -3.26 -11.55 4.66
CA LYS A 28 -3.45 -11.39 6.12
C LYS A 28 -4.08 -10.03 6.45
N LEU A 29 -3.60 -8.95 5.82
CA LEU A 29 -4.18 -7.62 6.00
C LEU A 29 -5.64 -7.56 5.54
N ALA A 30 -5.95 -8.10 4.35
CA ALA A 30 -7.31 -8.16 3.80
C ALA A 30 -8.30 -8.80 4.79
N LYS A 31 -7.89 -9.89 5.45
CA LYS A 31 -8.69 -10.52 6.51
C LYS A 31 -8.87 -9.64 7.74
N ARG A 32 -7.81 -8.95 8.19
CA ARG A 32 -7.87 -8.05 9.36
C ARG A 32 -8.78 -6.85 9.14
N ILE A 33 -8.77 -6.28 7.94
CA ILE A 33 -9.65 -5.16 7.58
C ILE A 33 -11.06 -5.64 7.17
N GLY A 34 -11.30 -6.95 7.12
CA GLY A 34 -12.59 -7.52 6.75
C GLY A 34 -13.02 -7.25 5.31
N TYR A 35 -12.07 -6.98 4.40
CA TYR A 35 -12.36 -6.60 3.02
C TYR A 35 -11.71 -7.56 2.02
N GLN A 36 -12.51 -8.07 1.09
CA GLN A 36 -12.04 -8.94 0.02
C GLN A 36 -11.89 -8.13 -1.27
N PHE A 37 -10.65 -7.97 -1.72
CA PHE A 37 -10.34 -7.22 -2.94
C PHE A 37 -10.75 -8.03 -4.18
N SER A 38 -11.54 -7.42 -5.06
CA SER A 38 -11.89 -8.01 -6.36
C SER A 38 -10.65 -8.18 -7.26
N ASP A 39 -9.70 -7.24 -7.17
CA ASP A 39 -8.39 -7.34 -7.82
C ASP A 39 -7.27 -7.37 -6.76
N PRO A 40 -6.62 -8.54 -6.53
CA PRO A 40 -5.47 -8.66 -5.64
C PRO A 40 -4.29 -7.74 -6.02
N GLY A 41 -4.17 -7.36 -7.29
CA GLY A 41 -3.13 -6.45 -7.78
C GLY A 41 -3.26 -5.03 -7.23
N LEU A 42 -4.48 -4.59 -6.88
CA LEU A 42 -4.70 -3.31 -6.22
C LEU A 42 -4.12 -3.29 -4.80
N LEU A 43 -4.35 -4.37 -4.05
CA LEU A 43 -3.79 -4.51 -2.71
C LEU A 43 -2.26 -4.58 -2.75
N GLU A 44 -1.69 -5.31 -3.71
CA GLU A 44 -0.24 -5.34 -3.89
C GLU A 44 0.31 -3.94 -4.21
N ALA A 45 -0.32 -3.19 -5.11
CA ALA A 45 0.11 -1.83 -5.45
C ALA A 45 -0.01 -0.87 -4.25
N ALA A 46 -1.10 -0.95 -3.49
CA ALA A 46 -1.33 -0.12 -2.30
C ALA A 46 -0.27 -0.34 -1.20
N LEU A 47 0.27 -1.56 -1.10
CA LEU A 47 1.29 -1.92 -0.11
C LEU A 47 2.73 -1.67 -0.58
N ARG A 48 2.95 -1.19 -1.81
CA ARG A 48 4.29 -0.99 -2.35
C ARG A 48 4.71 0.47 -2.28
N HIS A 49 5.77 0.72 -1.52
CA HIS A 49 6.37 2.04 -1.45
C HIS A 49 7.09 2.42 -2.75
N ARG A 50 7.16 3.72 -3.05
CA ARG A 50 7.81 4.29 -4.25
C ARG A 50 9.27 3.84 -4.47
N SER A 51 9.97 3.47 -3.40
CA SER A 51 11.35 2.96 -3.48
C SER A 51 11.49 1.58 -4.15
N LEU A 52 10.39 0.90 -4.49
CA LEU A 52 10.38 -0.42 -5.14
C LEU A 52 10.12 -0.36 -6.66
N GLY A 53 10.14 0.82 -7.28
CA GLY A 53 9.98 1.02 -8.71
C GLY A 53 8.55 1.39 -9.13
N ALA A 54 8.30 1.41 -10.44
CA ALA A 54 7.17 2.11 -11.07
C ALA A 54 5.74 1.69 -10.65
N ARG A 55 5.55 0.50 -10.08
CA ARG A 55 4.25 0.04 -9.54
C ARG A 55 4.24 0.22 -8.01
N HIS A 56 3.89 1.43 -7.58
CA HIS A 56 3.84 1.86 -6.19
C HIS A 56 2.52 2.56 -5.85
N ASN A 57 2.35 2.87 -4.57
CA ASN A 57 1.10 3.33 -3.98
C ASN A 57 0.74 4.82 -4.23
N GLU A 58 1.66 5.69 -4.64
CA GLU A 58 1.38 7.16 -4.75
C GLU A 58 0.08 7.53 -5.49
N ARG A 59 -0.24 6.86 -6.61
CA ARG A 59 -1.51 7.13 -7.33
C ARG A 59 -2.75 6.70 -6.54
N LEU A 60 -2.64 5.59 -5.80
CA LEU A 60 -3.70 5.11 -4.92
C LEU A 60 -3.80 5.97 -3.66
N GLU A 61 -2.69 6.47 -3.15
CA GLU A 61 -2.64 7.41 -2.03
C GLU A 61 -3.33 8.72 -2.39
N PHE A 62 -3.03 9.29 -3.56
CA PHE A 62 -3.69 10.51 -4.06
C PHE A 62 -5.21 10.35 -4.14
N LEU A 63 -5.70 9.24 -4.71
CA LEU A 63 -7.13 8.95 -4.76
C LEU A 63 -7.71 8.71 -3.36
N GLY A 64 -6.98 7.95 -2.54
CA GLY A 64 -7.40 7.55 -1.19
C GLY A 64 -7.55 8.74 -0.25
N ASP A 65 -6.72 9.76 -0.36
CA ASP A 65 -6.82 10.99 0.43
C ASP A 65 -8.13 11.73 0.16
N SER A 66 -8.51 11.87 -1.12
CA SER A 66 -9.79 12.48 -1.49
C SER A 66 -10.98 11.67 -1.01
N VAL A 67 -10.93 10.34 -1.15
CA VAL A 67 -12.00 9.43 -0.69
C VAL A 67 -12.15 9.47 0.83
N LEU A 68 -11.04 9.43 1.56
CA LEU A 68 -11.03 9.54 3.03
C LEU A 68 -11.57 10.90 3.48
N GLY A 69 -11.15 11.98 2.82
CA GLY A 69 -11.63 13.33 3.08
C GLY A 69 -13.14 13.44 2.92
N LEU A 70 -13.71 12.86 1.86
CA LEU A 70 -15.15 12.82 1.62
C LEU A 70 -15.88 12.02 2.71
N ALA A 71 -15.44 10.78 2.98
CA ALA A 71 -16.08 9.91 3.97
C ALA A 71 -16.10 10.54 5.38
N VAL A 72 -15.00 11.19 5.78
CA VAL A 72 -14.93 11.91 7.06
C VAL A 72 -15.83 13.14 7.04
N SER A 73 -15.90 13.87 5.93
CA SER A 73 -16.78 15.04 5.81
C SER A 73 -18.25 14.64 5.94
N GLU A 74 -18.67 13.57 5.26
CA GLU A 74 -20.03 13.02 5.33
C GLU A 74 -20.38 12.57 6.77
N MET A 75 -19.49 11.82 7.40
CA MET A 75 -19.66 11.38 8.79
C MET A 75 -19.82 12.55 9.76
N LEU A 76 -18.99 13.59 9.63
CA LEU A 76 -19.04 14.77 10.50
C LEU A 76 -20.32 15.59 10.26
N PHE A 77 -20.71 15.78 9.00
CA PHE A 77 -21.94 16.48 8.63
C PHE A 77 -23.18 15.83 9.25
N ALA A 78 -23.27 14.49 9.18
CA ALA A 78 -24.39 13.75 9.77
C ALA A 78 -24.35 13.73 11.31
N LYS A 79 -23.14 13.66 11.90
CA LYS A 79 -22.97 13.51 13.35
C LYS A 79 -23.12 14.82 14.13
N TYR A 80 -22.80 15.96 13.51
CA TYR A 80 -22.80 17.28 14.15
C TYR A 80 -23.61 18.29 13.33
N PRO A 81 -24.95 18.16 13.28
CA PRO A 81 -25.81 18.99 12.42
C PRO A 81 -25.78 20.48 12.77
N ASP A 82 -25.49 20.82 14.03
CA ASP A 82 -25.46 22.21 14.51
C ASP A 82 -24.06 22.85 14.46
N ALA A 83 -23.04 22.10 14.01
CA ALA A 83 -21.68 22.63 13.92
C ALA A 83 -21.50 23.55 12.71
N SER A 84 -20.75 24.62 12.90
CA SER A 84 -20.35 25.52 11.81
C SER A 84 -19.37 24.86 10.84
N GLU A 85 -19.29 25.38 9.61
CA GLU A 85 -18.33 24.92 8.59
C GLU A 85 -16.89 24.93 9.12
N GLY A 86 -16.49 26.00 9.83
CA GLY A 86 -15.15 26.10 10.40
C GLY A 86 -14.87 25.05 11.49
N GLU A 87 -15.87 24.64 12.29
CA GLU A 87 -15.73 23.55 13.26
C GLU A 87 -15.58 22.20 12.57
N LEU A 88 -16.42 21.92 11.57
CA LEU A 88 -16.36 20.70 10.77
C LEU A 88 -15.00 20.59 10.05
N THR A 89 -14.52 21.67 9.45
CA THR A 89 -13.20 21.74 8.79
C THR A 89 -12.06 21.45 9.78
N ARG A 90 -12.09 22.02 10.99
CA ARG A 90 -11.09 21.75 12.05
C ARG A 90 -11.15 20.29 12.53
N LEU A 91 -12.34 19.74 12.72
CA LEU A 91 -12.53 18.34 13.13
C LEU A 91 -12.01 17.38 12.05
N ARG A 92 -12.37 17.62 10.79
CA ARG A 92 -11.89 16.83 9.65
C ARG A 92 -10.37 16.82 9.61
N ALA A 93 -9.74 18.01 9.66
CA ALA A 93 -8.28 18.13 9.64
C ALA A 93 -7.61 17.33 10.78
N ARG A 94 -8.20 17.30 11.98
CA ARG A 94 -7.69 16.51 13.11
C ARG A 94 -7.82 15.00 12.88
N LEU A 95 -8.88 14.56 12.21
CA LEU A 95 -9.13 13.14 11.94
C LEU A 95 -8.26 12.60 10.80
N VAL A 96 -8.06 13.37 9.73
CA VAL A 96 -7.31 12.94 8.55
C VAL A 96 -5.82 13.29 8.58
N ARG A 97 -5.31 13.92 9.65
CA ARG A 97 -3.87 14.20 9.78
C ARG A 97 -3.06 12.91 9.88
N GLN A 98 -1.83 12.97 9.38
CA GLN A 98 -0.86 11.87 9.38
C GLN A 98 -0.72 11.17 10.74
N ALA A 99 -0.61 11.90 11.85
CA ALA A 99 -0.43 11.29 13.17
C ALA A 99 -1.65 10.46 13.63
N THR A 100 -2.86 10.89 13.27
CA THR A 100 -4.09 10.13 13.57
C THR A 100 -4.14 8.88 12.69
N LEU A 101 -3.89 9.03 11.38
CA LEU A 101 -3.88 7.91 10.43
C LEU A 101 -2.78 6.89 10.73
N ALA A 102 -1.61 7.33 11.19
CA ALA A 102 -0.53 6.44 11.61
C ALA A 102 -0.94 5.58 12.82
N THR A 103 -1.77 6.12 13.73
CA THR A 103 -2.30 5.35 14.85
C THR A 103 -3.28 4.27 14.38
N VAL A 104 -4.14 4.59 13.41
CA VAL A 104 -5.04 3.62 12.77
C VAL A 104 -4.26 2.56 11.99
N ALA A 105 -3.23 2.96 11.24
CA ALA A 105 -2.37 2.03 10.51
C ALA A 105 -1.65 1.04 11.44
N ARG A 106 -1.20 1.50 12.62
CA ARG A 106 -0.61 0.64 13.66
C ARG A 106 -1.62 -0.33 14.27
N SER A 107 -2.85 0.10 14.56
CA SER A 107 -3.87 -0.80 15.12
C SER A 107 -4.30 -1.89 14.13
N MET A 108 -4.20 -1.61 12.83
CA MET A 108 -4.41 -2.59 11.76
C MET A 108 -3.18 -3.45 11.44
N ASP A 109 -2.05 -3.17 12.09
CA ASP A 109 -0.76 -3.82 11.83
C ASP A 109 -0.36 -3.73 10.34
N LEU A 110 -0.63 -2.56 9.72
CA LEU A 110 -0.35 -2.27 8.31
C LEU A 110 1.15 -2.21 8.02
N GLY A 111 1.96 -1.79 9.00
CA GLY A 111 3.41 -1.67 8.87
C GLY A 111 4.09 -2.97 8.43
N HIS A 112 3.67 -4.12 8.97
CA HIS A 112 4.21 -5.43 8.58
C HIS A 112 3.82 -5.88 7.18
N ALA A 113 2.76 -5.29 6.59
CA ALA A 113 2.32 -5.60 5.23
C ALA A 113 2.97 -4.69 4.17
N LEU A 114 3.55 -3.54 4.58
CA LEU A 114 4.21 -2.60 3.69
C LEU A 114 5.50 -3.19 3.11
N GLN A 115 5.64 -3.08 1.79
CA GLN A 115 6.84 -3.45 1.07
C GLN A 115 7.69 -2.20 0.89
N LEU A 116 8.83 -2.17 1.58
CA LEU A 116 9.82 -1.08 1.53
C LEU A 116 11.09 -1.56 0.83
N GLY A 117 11.70 -0.68 0.04
CA GLY A 117 13.04 -0.90 -0.51
C GLY A 117 14.12 -0.88 0.57
N PRO A 118 15.33 -1.41 0.31
CA PRO A 118 16.41 -1.55 1.30
C PRO A 118 16.80 -0.25 2.01
N SER A 119 16.63 0.90 1.35
CA SER A 119 16.96 2.23 1.85
C SER A 119 15.79 2.96 2.55
N ALA A 120 14.58 2.39 2.57
CA ALA A 120 13.37 3.06 3.08
C ALA A 120 12.97 2.60 4.50
N GLY A 121 13.67 1.62 5.09
CA GLY A 121 13.27 0.98 6.35
C GLY A 121 13.52 1.76 7.66
N ARG A 122 13.83 3.06 7.63
CA ARG A 122 14.14 3.84 8.85
C ARG A 122 13.35 5.14 9.02
N SER A 123 12.30 5.37 8.25
CA SER A 123 11.57 6.63 8.30
C SER A 123 10.07 6.35 8.33
N GLY A 124 9.44 6.42 9.50
CA GLY A 124 7.99 6.27 9.67
C GLY A 124 7.55 6.17 11.11
#